data_AF-A0A939IMG2-F1
#
_entry.id   AF-A0A939IMG2-F1
#
_cell.length_a   1.000
_cell.length_b   1.000
_cell.length_c   1.000
_cell.angle_alpha   90.00
_cell.angle_beta   90.00
_cell.angle_gamma   90.00
#
_symmetry.space_group_name_H-M   'P 1'
#
loop_
_entity.id
_entity.type
_entity.pdbx_description
1 polymer ?
#
loop_
_entity_poly.entity_id
_entity_poly.type
_entity_poly.pdbx_seq_one_letter_code
_entity_poly.pdbx_strand_id
1 'polypeptide(L)'
;MKNIVSTGLLAACLLSAKALALCPDGSSFDNQLGFCADGTNAYGPFTQAMTNQCNQAGGGSACTSTFAVQVQGQSVSLARWSEGFTASLRGSADCPNGTVRSPTYGGHCFEQASSGPNNVYGNFTSEEVTACQQLSGGNACLTTRWSANFYLSVKAQLEQGSEPVNRFGAWLWYIDEPGVNKTHTQLADELAAMGVKRVFIKIADGTNNCGLFSDVCSTQTANTYRSRGIEPWAWSYNYPGNETAQADALFYAAQYGYVGFVLDVEVEFNNTSTALHSLFQAFQVARNDAIAAGYADAGFKIGATTWSNPIDQGMNVGIIDQYVDFHMPQTYLEVWGAPYMAAAKTWIEAGSCEYRQLGANKPIWHIVSTEYDDITSAQLTAFMDAAGPNASIWRVPGGSVPQAVWQDWQALNWQKQSFDQQVACHGSSNDMLAFMANTPTEPEPPAQSVPYYSQLENSYQPHATCSVTSLAMITDFFGITDPSVLGKRTPDYLYERFGLLQDVPSLAGGFNQLAQEAGSTVRDTGWTNGTLAQLRDLAAQGKPTIVHGWFTNPGHILVVTGFDGDYYTVQDPYGKWNLQKWGSYDTSVSGKNQKYPKAAFEYAINDNGTGDDLWLHVFE
;
A
#
# COMPACT_ATOMS: atom_id res chain seq x y z
N MET A 1 -6.23 65.75 7.27
CA MET A 1 -6.80 64.39 7.45
C MET A 1 -7.06 63.87 6.04
N LYS A 2 -6.16 63.09 5.42
CA LYS A 2 -6.00 61.61 5.55
C LYS A 2 -7.37 60.93 5.37
N ASN A 3 -7.65 60.15 4.32
CA ASN A 3 -6.80 59.14 3.67
C ASN A 3 -7.05 58.98 2.15
N ILE A 4 -5.93 58.78 1.48
CA ILE A 4 -5.68 58.18 0.16
C ILE A 4 -5.72 56.65 0.32
N VAL A 5 -6.08 55.89 -0.73
CA VAL A 5 -5.44 54.64 -1.26
C VAL A 5 -6.37 54.12 -2.37
N SER A 6 -6.08 54.35 -3.66
CA SER A 6 -5.11 53.67 -4.55
C SER A 6 -5.75 52.51 -5.31
N THR A 7 -6.16 52.79 -6.54
CA THR A 7 -6.52 51.85 -7.59
C THR A 7 -5.25 51.16 -8.10
N GLY A 8 -5.06 49.90 -7.74
CA GLY A 8 -3.97 49.07 -8.24
C GLY A 8 -4.34 48.42 -9.57
N LEU A 9 -3.79 48.92 -10.67
CA LEU A 9 -3.64 48.19 -11.93
C LEU A 9 -2.72 46.98 -11.66
N LEU A 10 -3.25 45.75 -11.70
CA LEU A 10 -2.39 44.58 -11.90
C LEU A 10 -2.24 44.35 -13.40
N ALA A 11 -1.11 44.78 -13.94
CA ALA A 11 -0.61 44.31 -15.21
C ALA A 11 -0.25 42.81 -15.06
N ALA A 12 -0.98 41.95 -15.76
CA ALA A 12 -0.60 40.55 -15.93
C ALA A 12 0.63 40.50 -16.85
N CYS A 13 1.82 40.56 -16.27
CA CYS A 13 3.04 40.12 -16.94
C CYS A 13 2.94 38.61 -17.16
N LEU A 14 2.76 38.19 -18.42
CA LEU A 14 3.09 36.84 -18.87
C LEU A 14 4.60 36.63 -18.68
N LEU A 15 5.00 36.18 -17.50
CA LEU A 15 6.31 35.61 -17.27
C LEU A 15 6.32 34.23 -17.93
N SER A 16 6.96 34.14 -19.09
CA SER A 16 7.44 32.86 -19.62
C SER A 16 8.23 32.18 -18.50
N ALA A 17 7.73 31.05 -18.00
CA ALA A 17 8.45 30.21 -17.05
C ALA A 17 9.80 29.83 -17.68
N LYS A 18 10.88 30.46 -17.22
CA LYS A 18 12.23 30.11 -17.68
C LYS A 18 12.62 28.84 -16.95
N ALA A 19 12.68 27.73 -17.69
CA ALA A 19 13.31 26.50 -17.23
C ALA A 19 14.77 26.81 -16.82
N LEU A 20 15.15 26.40 -15.62
CA LEU A 20 16.48 26.59 -15.05
C LEU A 20 17.08 25.21 -14.73
N ALA A 21 17.67 24.56 -15.74
CA ALA A 21 18.64 23.49 -15.47
C ALA A 21 19.73 24.01 -14.53
N LEU A 22 20.11 23.20 -13.54
CA LEU A 22 21.27 23.47 -12.69
C LEU A 22 22.55 23.19 -13.49
N CYS A 23 22.95 24.18 -14.28
CA CYS A 23 24.22 24.15 -15.01
C CYS A 23 25.38 24.59 -14.11
N PRO A 24 26.62 24.14 -14.41
CA PRO A 24 27.81 24.66 -13.76
C PRO A 24 27.86 26.19 -13.72
N ASP A 25 28.36 26.74 -12.63
CA ASP A 25 28.44 28.19 -12.41
C ASP A 25 29.21 28.85 -13.57
N GLY A 26 28.56 29.80 -14.25
CA GLY A 26 29.09 30.47 -15.44
C GLY A 26 28.73 29.82 -16.79
N SER A 27 27.95 28.73 -16.78
CA SER A 27 27.40 28.09 -17.98
C SER A 27 25.87 28.17 -18.02
N SER A 28 25.26 27.84 -19.16
CA SER A 28 23.80 27.81 -19.35
C SER A 28 23.39 26.63 -20.22
N PHE A 29 22.13 26.20 -20.12
CA PHE A 29 21.63 25.10 -20.94
C PHE A 29 21.50 25.53 -22.40
N ASP A 30 22.26 24.89 -23.29
CA ASP A 30 22.19 25.11 -24.72
C ASP A 30 21.18 24.12 -25.33
N ASN A 31 20.06 24.63 -25.84
CA ASN A 31 19.01 23.81 -26.43
C ASN A 31 19.44 23.11 -27.74
N GLN A 32 20.43 23.64 -28.46
CA GLN A 32 20.97 23.02 -29.67
C GLN A 32 21.93 21.89 -29.33
N LEU A 33 22.68 21.98 -28.23
CA LEU A 33 23.53 20.88 -27.75
C LEU A 33 22.76 19.87 -26.90
N GLY A 34 21.73 20.31 -26.17
CA GLY A 34 21.02 19.50 -25.17
C GLY A 34 21.80 19.31 -23.87
N PHE A 35 22.82 20.16 -23.62
CA PHE A 35 23.71 20.10 -22.45
C PHE A 35 24.03 21.52 -21.95
N CYS A 36 24.60 21.64 -20.76
CA CYS A 36 25.11 22.90 -20.25
C CYS A 36 26.40 23.29 -20.98
N ALA A 37 26.55 24.57 -21.31
CA ALA A 37 27.63 25.10 -22.13
C ALA A 37 28.03 26.54 -21.72
N ASP A 38 29.32 26.91 -21.87
CA ASP A 38 29.88 28.21 -21.43
C ASP A 38 30.44 29.08 -22.59
N GLY A 39 30.23 28.68 -23.83
CA GLY A 39 30.82 29.24 -25.05
C GLY A 39 32.15 28.59 -25.46
N THR A 40 32.73 27.72 -24.63
CA THR A 40 33.99 27.00 -24.89
C THR A 40 33.83 25.50 -24.68
N ASN A 41 33.18 25.11 -23.59
CA ASN A 41 33.02 23.74 -23.14
C ASN A 41 31.54 23.41 -22.95
N ALA A 42 31.19 22.17 -23.30
CA ALA A 42 29.95 21.53 -22.88
C ALA A 42 30.22 20.58 -21.71
N TYR A 43 29.24 20.48 -20.82
CA TYR A 43 29.31 19.73 -19.58
C TYR A 43 28.29 18.59 -19.61
N GLY A 44 28.78 17.39 -19.33
CA GLY A 44 27.97 16.19 -19.23
C GLY A 44 27.18 16.12 -17.91
N PRO A 45 26.53 14.97 -17.63
CA PRO A 45 26.81 13.67 -18.25
C PRO A 45 26.33 13.57 -19.72
N PHE A 46 27.17 13.02 -20.61
CA PHE A 46 26.81 12.78 -22.01
C PHE A 46 26.09 11.43 -22.18
N THR A 47 25.45 11.20 -23.33
CA THR A 47 24.84 9.90 -23.64
C THR A 47 25.90 8.83 -23.85
N GLN A 48 25.53 7.57 -23.66
CA GLN A 48 26.39 6.42 -23.92
C GLN A 48 26.80 6.36 -25.39
N ALA A 49 25.89 6.68 -26.31
CA ALA A 49 26.21 6.72 -27.74
C ALA A 49 27.27 7.79 -28.06
N MET A 50 27.14 9.00 -27.49
CA MET A 50 28.15 10.06 -27.67
C MET A 50 29.49 9.65 -27.05
N THR A 51 29.49 9.00 -25.89
CA THR A 51 30.71 8.51 -25.23
C THR A 51 31.39 7.42 -26.05
N ASN A 52 30.62 6.49 -26.62
CA ASN A 52 31.13 5.47 -27.52
C ASN A 52 31.75 6.08 -28.78
N GLN A 53 31.12 7.11 -29.36
CA GLN A 53 31.68 7.81 -30.52
C GLN A 53 32.93 8.61 -30.17
N CYS A 54 33.00 9.23 -28.99
CA CYS A 54 34.23 9.87 -28.50
C CYS A 54 35.40 8.87 -28.47
N ASN A 55 35.16 7.67 -27.95
CA ASN A 55 36.18 6.61 -27.90
C ASN A 55 36.59 6.16 -29.31
N GLN A 56 35.63 6.00 -30.23
CA GLN A 56 35.89 5.63 -31.63
C GLN A 56 36.67 6.71 -32.38
N ALA A 57 36.46 7.99 -32.05
CA ALA A 57 37.20 9.12 -32.61
C ALA A 57 38.61 9.29 -32.03
N GLY A 58 39.05 8.40 -31.11
CA GLY A 58 40.37 8.44 -30.50
C GLY A 58 40.52 9.47 -29.37
N GLY A 59 39.41 9.89 -28.74
CA GLY A 59 39.43 10.89 -27.65
C GLY A 59 40.15 10.43 -26.36
N GLY A 60 40.43 9.13 -26.23
CA GLY A 60 41.21 8.57 -25.12
C GLY A 60 40.57 8.84 -23.75
N SER A 61 41.39 9.21 -22.75
CA SER A 61 40.92 9.47 -21.40
C SER A 61 39.91 10.62 -21.30
N ALA A 62 39.91 11.55 -22.26
CA ALA A 62 38.97 12.67 -22.27
C ALA A 62 37.50 12.23 -22.36
N CYS A 63 37.22 11.05 -22.92
CA CYS A 63 35.86 10.51 -23.01
C CYS A 63 35.29 10.06 -21.66
N THR A 64 36.14 9.82 -20.67
CA THR A 64 35.75 9.29 -19.35
C THR A 64 36.23 10.15 -18.17
N SER A 65 37.13 11.11 -18.40
CA SER A 65 37.60 12.02 -17.36
C SER A 65 36.49 12.98 -16.91
N THR A 66 36.38 13.14 -15.59
CA THR A 66 35.50 14.11 -14.95
C THR A 66 36.31 15.18 -14.22
N PHE A 67 35.74 16.37 -14.13
CA PHE A 67 36.34 17.53 -13.48
C PHE A 67 35.39 18.04 -12.40
N ALA A 68 35.95 18.48 -11.27
CA ALA A 68 35.18 19.17 -10.24
C ALA A 68 34.74 20.54 -10.77
N VAL A 69 33.44 20.76 -10.84
CA VAL A 69 32.80 22.01 -11.21
C VAL A 69 31.85 22.43 -10.09
N GLN A 70 31.61 23.73 -9.95
CA GLN A 70 30.64 24.25 -8.99
C GLN A 70 29.27 24.36 -9.66
N VAL A 71 28.22 23.90 -8.98
CA VAL A 71 26.82 24.10 -9.37
C VAL A 71 26.11 24.63 -8.12
N GLN A 72 25.66 25.89 -8.15
CA GLN A 72 25.08 26.56 -6.98
C GLN A 72 25.98 26.50 -5.72
N GLY A 73 27.30 26.61 -5.92
CA GLY A 73 28.28 26.54 -4.82
C GLY A 73 28.52 25.13 -4.24
N GLN A 74 27.98 24.08 -4.87
CA GLN A 74 28.29 22.69 -4.55
C GLN A 74 29.22 22.07 -5.59
N SER A 75 30.22 21.31 -5.13
CA SER A 75 31.21 20.66 -5.99
C SER A 75 30.67 19.35 -6.57
N VAL A 76 30.54 19.28 -7.90
CA VAL A 76 30.07 18.11 -8.65
C VAL A 76 31.12 17.69 -9.67
N SER A 77 31.32 16.38 -9.85
CA SER A 77 32.29 15.85 -10.82
C SER A 77 31.60 15.57 -12.17
N LEU A 78 31.87 16.38 -13.19
CA LEU A 78 31.24 16.28 -14.51
C LEU A 78 32.25 16.07 -15.64
N ALA A 79 31.84 15.32 -16.67
CA ALA A 79 32.59 15.26 -17.93
C ALA A 79 32.58 16.64 -18.60
N ARG A 80 33.68 17.00 -19.27
CA ARG A 80 33.83 18.28 -19.95
C ARG A 80 34.49 18.09 -21.32
N TRP A 81 33.79 18.44 -22.38
CA TRP A 81 34.28 18.40 -23.76
C TRP A 81 34.21 19.79 -24.38
N SER A 82 34.99 20.09 -25.43
CA SER A 82 34.79 21.35 -26.14
C SER A 82 33.42 21.35 -26.84
N GLU A 83 32.82 22.52 -26.98
CA GLU A 83 31.50 22.62 -27.61
C GLU A 83 31.52 22.13 -29.06
N GLY A 84 32.53 22.52 -29.84
CA GLY A 84 32.65 22.08 -31.23
C GLY A 84 32.78 20.55 -31.36
N PHE A 85 33.46 19.90 -30.41
CA PHE A 85 33.54 18.44 -30.38
C PHE A 85 32.22 17.81 -29.92
N THR A 86 31.55 18.40 -28.93
CA THR A 86 30.24 17.92 -28.47
C THR A 86 29.20 18.01 -29.59
N ALA A 87 29.18 19.12 -30.32
CA ALA A 87 28.29 19.36 -31.45
C ALA A 87 28.48 18.32 -32.56
N SER A 88 29.72 17.90 -32.84
CA SER A 88 29.98 16.89 -33.88
C SER A 88 29.49 15.49 -33.50
N LEU A 89 29.41 15.18 -32.20
CA LEU A 89 28.93 13.89 -31.68
C LEU A 89 27.42 13.87 -31.37
N ARG A 90 26.83 15.04 -31.07
CA ARG A 90 25.43 15.19 -30.63
C ARG A 90 24.43 14.78 -31.71
N GLY A 91 24.79 14.96 -32.99
CA GLY A 91 23.89 14.72 -34.12
C GLY A 91 22.91 15.88 -34.36
N SER A 92 22.04 15.72 -35.37
CA SER A 92 21.10 16.77 -35.82
C SER A 92 19.65 16.56 -35.39
N ALA A 93 19.35 15.45 -34.71
CA ALA A 93 18.00 15.17 -34.23
C ALA A 93 17.60 16.09 -33.06
N ASP A 94 16.31 16.09 -32.71
CA ASP A 94 15.76 16.88 -31.59
C ASP A 94 16.42 16.52 -30.25
N CYS A 95 16.72 15.23 -30.06
CA CYS A 95 17.37 14.69 -28.88
C CYS A 95 18.84 14.32 -29.16
N PRO A 96 19.75 14.43 -28.17
CA PRO A 96 21.14 14.01 -28.34
C PRO A 96 21.26 12.57 -28.83
N ASN A 97 22.29 12.29 -29.63
CA ASN A 97 22.50 10.98 -30.23
C ASN A 97 22.40 9.85 -29.20
N GLY A 98 21.63 8.81 -29.52
CA GLY A 98 21.31 7.69 -28.63
C GLY A 98 20.10 7.88 -27.73
N THR A 99 19.39 9.01 -27.82
CA THR A 99 18.16 9.27 -27.05
C THR A 99 16.97 9.60 -27.94
N VAL A 100 15.75 9.43 -27.41
CA VAL A 100 14.48 9.74 -28.09
C VAL A 100 13.56 10.57 -27.20
N ARG A 101 12.80 11.50 -27.77
CA ARG A 101 11.84 12.31 -26.99
C ARG A 101 10.72 11.40 -26.48
N SER A 102 10.41 11.47 -25.19
CA SER A 102 9.45 10.55 -24.56
C SER A 102 8.36 11.30 -23.77
N PRO A 103 7.08 11.14 -24.13
CA PRO A 103 5.97 11.75 -23.39
C PRO A 103 5.84 11.18 -21.96
N THR A 104 6.24 9.92 -21.74
CA THR A 104 6.28 9.29 -20.42
C THR A 104 7.12 10.10 -19.42
N TYR A 105 8.24 10.64 -19.89
CA TYR A 105 9.20 11.39 -19.09
C TYR A 105 9.06 12.91 -19.28
N GLY A 106 7.83 13.43 -19.24
CA GLY A 106 7.58 14.88 -19.33
C GLY A 106 7.96 15.51 -20.67
N GLY A 107 8.09 14.67 -21.71
CA GLY A 107 8.62 15.10 -22.99
C GLY A 107 10.13 15.24 -22.99
N HIS A 108 10.91 14.78 -22.00
CA HIS A 108 12.38 14.80 -21.99
C HIS A 108 13.01 13.77 -22.95
N CYS A 109 14.34 13.82 -23.14
CA CYS A 109 15.06 12.87 -24.01
C CYS A 109 15.44 11.61 -23.21
N PHE A 110 14.93 10.45 -23.62
CA PHE A 110 15.13 9.18 -22.95
C PHE A 110 16.20 8.33 -23.65
N GLU A 111 17.13 7.79 -22.86
CA GLU A 111 18.11 6.80 -23.27
C GLU A 111 17.76 5.43 -22.69
N GLN A 112 17.60 4.45 -23.57
CA GLN A 112 17.62 3.05 -23.18
C GLN A 112 19.07 2.53 -23.24
N ALA A 113 19.69 2.32 -22.08
CA ALA A 113 21.07 1.88 -22.01
C ALA A 113 21.15 0.35 -22.24
N SER A 114 22.08 -0.10 -23.09
CA SER A 114 22.35 -1.53 -23.29
C SER A 114 23.03 -2.19 -22.08
N SER A 115 23.64 -1.38 -21.21
CA SER A 115 24.28 -1.79 -19.96
C SER A 115 24.22 -0.61 -18.98
N GLY A 116 23.66 -0.83 -17.78
CA GLY A 116 23.43 0.21 -16.78
C GLY A 116 21.99 0.72 -16.73
N PRO A 117 21.69 1.74 -15.91
CA PRO A 117 20.34 2.28 -15.78
C PRO A 117 19.93 3.08 -17.03
N ASN A 118 18.66 3.00 -17.40
CA ASN A 118 18.06 3.92 -18.37
C ASN A 118 18.07 5.35 -17.82
N ASN A 119 18.24 6.33 -18.70
CA ASN A 119 18.46 7.71 -18.29
C ASN A 119 17.49 8.66 -19.01
N VAL A 120 17.18 9.76 -18.33
CA VAL A 120 16.43 10.89 -18.87
C VAL A 120 17.35 12.10 -18.87
N TYR A 121 17.43 12.75 -20.03
CA TYR A 121 18.26 13.90 -20.31
C TYR A 121 17.38 15.10 -20.67
N GLY A 122 17.73 16.27 -20.14
CA GLY A 122 17.04 17.49 -20.54
C GLY A 122 17.28 18.67 -19.63
N ASN A 123 16.60 19.76 -20.00
CA ASN A 123 16.48 20.96 -19.20
C ASN A 123 15.31 20.76 -18.23
N PHE A 124 15.60 20.27 -17.03
CA PHE A 124 14.59 20.08 -15.99
C PHE A 124 14.09 21.43 -15.48
N THR A 125 12.79 21.51 -15.23
CA THR A 125 12.08 22.69 -14.69
C THR A 125 12.46 22.94 -13.22
N SER A 126 12.21 24.15 -12.74
CA SER A 126 12.43 24.53 -11.33
C SER A 126 11.65 23.64 -10.38
N GLU A 127 10.45 23.24 -10.78
CA GLU A 127 9.56 22.37 -10.05
C GLU A 127 10.16 20.96 -9.98
N GLU A 128 10.59 20.39 -11.11
CA GLU A 128 11.26 19.08 -11.16
C GLU A 128 12.54 19.05 -10.30
N VAL A 129 13.36 20.10 -10.36
CA VAL A 129 14.58 20.22 -9.53
C VAL A 129 14.23 20.33 -8.03
N THR A 130 13.18 21.09 -7.69
CA THR A 130 12.72 21.22 -6.30
C THR A 130 12.24 19.87 -5.76
N ALA A 131 11.44 19.15 -6.54
CA ALA A 131 10.97 17.80 -6.21
C ALA A 131 12.14 16.81 -6.09
N CYS A 132 13.14 16.90 -6.97
CA CYS A 132 14.38 16.12 -6.84
C CYS A 132 15.09 16.34 -5.50
N GLN A 133 15.20 17.60 -5.05
CA GLN A 133 15.83 17.95 -3.77
C GLN A 133 15.02 17.43 -2.58
N GLN A 134 13.70 17.48 -2.64
CA GLN A 134 12.81 16.92 -1.61
C GLN A 134 12.96 15.40 -1.49
N LEU A 135 13.15 14.71 -2.62
CA LEU A 135 13.41 13.27 -2.67
C LEU A 135 14.86 12.89 -2.31
N SER A 136 15.67 13.85 -1.84
CA SER A 136 17.08 13.63 -1.50
C SER A 136 17.90 13.04 -2.65
N GLY A 137 17.63 13.44 -3.90
CA GLY A 137 18.32 12.93 -5.11
C GLY A 137 19.83 13.24 -5.19
N GLY A 138 20.38 13.95 -4.21
CA GLY A 138 21.80 14.25 -4.08
C GLY A 138 22.36 14.99 -5.29
N ASN A 139 23.57 14.61 -5.73
CA ASN A 139 24.24 15.26 -6.86
C ASN A 139 23.48 15.12 -8.19
N ALA A 140 22.56 14.16 -8.33
CA ALA A 140 21.79 14.02 -9.57
C ALA A 140 20.96 15.28 -9.86
N CYS A 141 20.40 15.91 -8.82
CA CYS A 141 19.61 17.14 -8.93
C CYS A 141 20.41 18.31 -9.51
N LEU A 142 21.74 18.25 -9.43
CA LEU A 142 22.68 19.28 -9.90
C LEU A 142 23.20 18.99 -11.32
N THR A 143 22.54 18.10 -12.06
CA THR A 143 22.96 17.68 -13.40
C THR A 143 21.76 17.58 -14.35
N THR A 144 22.03 17.51 -15.64
CA THR A 144 21.04 17.36 -16.72
C THR A 144 20.74 15.90 -17.08
N ARG A 145 21.11 14.94 -16.22
CA ARG A 145 20.84 13.51 -16.42
C ARG A 145 20.35 12.86 -15.12
N TRP A 146 19.14 12.33 -15.14
CA TRP A 146 18.59 11.50 -14.05
C TRP A 146 18.36 10.08 -14.53
N SER A 147 18.35 9.11 -13.60
CA SER A 147 17.88 7.77 -13.95
C SER A 147 16.38 7.84 -14.26
N ALA A 148 15.91 7.04 -15.22
CA ALA A 148 14.51 7.04 -15.64
C ALA A 148 13.55 6.72 -14.48
N ASN A 149 13.92 5.78 -13.62
CA ASN A 149 13.13 5.42 -12.44
C ASN A 149 13.06 6.58 -11.43
N PHE A 150 14.17 7.26 -11.18
CA PHE A 150 14.18 8.40 -10.26
C PHE A 150 13.38 9.58 -10.82
N TYR A 151 13.44 9.85 -12.13
CA TYR A 151 12.60 10.87 -12.75
C TYR A 151 11.10 10.57 -12.57
N LEU A 152 10.68 9.31 -12.62
CA LEU A 152 9.28 8.95 -12.32
C LEU A 152 8.90 9.27 -10.87
N SER A 153 9.81 9.08 -9.91
CA SER A 153 9.60 9.53 -8.52
C SER A 153 9.46 11.05 -8.43
N VAL A 154 10.27 11.81 -9.18
CA VAL A 154 10.14 13.28 -9.27
C VAL A 154 8.78 13.67 -9.85
N LYS A 155 8.32 13.03 -10.92
CA LYS A 155 6.97 13.26 -11.46
C LYS A 155 5.88 12.97 -10.43
N ALA A 156 5.98 11.85 -9.73
CA ALA A 156 5.04 11.52 -8.67
C ALA A 156 5.04 12.58 -7.55
N GLN A 157 6.21 13.09 -7.16
CA GLN A 157 6.35 14.17 -6.18
C GLN A 157 5.73 15.49 -6.67
N LEU A 158 5.81 15.79 -7.96
CA LEU A 158 5.15 16.96 -8.55
C LEU A 158 3.63 16.81 -8.60
N GLU A 159 3.16 15.59 -8.86
CA GLU A 159 1.74 15.25 -8.85
C GLU A 159 1.17 15.26 -7.43
N GLN A 160 1.99 15.00 -6.40
CA GLN A 160 1.62 15.14 -4.98
C GLN A 160 1.34 16.59 -4.53
N GLY A 161 1.49 17.60 -5.41
CA GLY A 161 1.24 19.01 -5.12
C GLY A 161 -0.05 19.61 -5.71
N SER A 162 -0.77 18.88 -6.57
CA SER A 162 -2.06 19.32 -7.10
C SER A 162 -3.09 18.22 -6.91
N GLU A 163 -4.07 18.44 -6.05
CA GLU A 163 -5.24 17.56 -5.92
C GLU A 163 -5.78 17.26 -7.32
N PRO A 164 -5.87 15.98 -7.71
CA PRO A 164 -6.37 15.64 -9.02
C PRO A 164 -7.82 16.10 -9.11
N VAL A 165 -8.14 16.82 -10.18
CA VAL A 165 -9.48 17.37 -10.46
C VAL A 165 -10.55 16.29 -10.67
N ASN A 166 -10.12 15.01 -10.78
CA ASN A 166 -10.98 13.84 -10.78
C ASN A 166 -10.28 12.65 -10.12
N ARG A 167 -11.07 11.68 -9.66
CA ARG A 167 -10.60 10.41 -9.10
C ARG A 167 -11.35 9.24 -9.73
N PHE A 168 -11.35 9.22 -11.07
CA PHE A 168 -12.00 8.15 -11.80
C PHE A 168 -11.45 6.77 -11.41
N GLY A 169 -12.36 5.82 -11.22
CA GLY A 169 -12.04 4.49 -10.69
C GLY A 169 -12.37 3.33 -11.61
N ALA A 170 -11.74 2.19 -11.35
CA ALA A 170 -12.04 0.91 -11.99
C ALA A 170 -12.25 -0.17 -10.92
N TRP A 171 -13.19 -1.09 -11.16
CA TRP A 171 -13.49 -2.19 -10.24
C TRP A 171 -12.85 -3.50 -10.69
N LEU A 172 -12.24 -4.21 -9.75
CA LEU A 172 -11.64 -5.52 -9.94
C LEU A 172 -12.44 -6.57 -9.16
N TRP A 173 -12.95 -7.58 -9.88
CA TRP A 173 -13.69 -8.69 -9.28
C TRP A 173 -12.77 -9.80 -8.77
N TYR A 174 -11.97 -10.38 -9.67
CA TYR A 174 -10.95 -11.38 -9.33
C TYR A 174 -9.74 -11.16 -10.23
N ILE A 175 -8.52 -11.14 -9.66
CA ILE A 175 -7.29 -10.99 -10.44
C ILE A 175 -6.96 -12.26 -11.24
N ASP A 176 -7.36 -13.42 -10.73
CA ASP A 176 -7.14 -14.74 -11.29
C ASP A 176 -8.30 -15.22 -12.19
N GLU A 177 -9.26 -14.34 -12.50
CA GLU A 177 -10.33 -14.68 -13.43
C GLU A 177 -9.77 -14.98 -14.84
N PRO A 178 -10.22 -16.06 -15.50
CA PRO A 178 -9.77 -16.39 -16.85
C PRO A 178 -9.90 -15.19 -17.80
N GLY A 179 -8.83 -14.80 -18.48
CA GLY A 179 -8.86 -13.67 -19.41
C GLY A 179 -8.28 -12.38 -18.85
N VAL A 180 -8.23 -12.17 -17.53
CA VAL A 180 -7.43 -11.07 -16.95
C VAL A 180 -5.95 -11.32 -17.21
N ASN A 181 -5.48 -12.54 -16.91
CA ASN A 181 -4.12 -13.04 -17.21
C ASN A 181 -2.98 -12.05 -16.87
N LYS A 182 -3.14 -11.29 -15.79
CA LYS A 182 -2.21 -10.24 -15.36
C LYS A 182 -1.92 -10.38 -13.87
N THR A 183 -0.70 -10.09 -13.46
CA THR A 183 -0.39 -9.84 -12.06
C THR A 183 -0.93 -8.48 -11.63
N HIS A 184 -1.06 -8.23 -10.31
CA HIS A 184 -1.40 -6.90 -9.81
C HIS A 184 -0.45 -5.81 -10.32
N THR A 185 0.84 -6.11 -10.49
CA THR A 185 1.82 -5.17 -11.07
C THR A 185 1.46 -4.80 -12.51
N GLN A 186 1.19 -5.81 -13.35
CA GLN A 186 0.85 -5.58 -14.76
C GLN A 186 -0.47 -4.83 -14.93
N LEU A 187 -1.48 -5.17 -14.12
CA LEU A 187 -2.75 -4.47 -14.12
C LEU A 187 -2.59 -3.02 -13.64
N ALA A 188 -1.85 -2.80 -12.55
CA ALA A 188 -1.61 -1.46 -12.03
C ALA A 188 -0.84 -0.59 -13.04
N ASP A 189 0.16 -1.14 -13.75
CA ASP A 189 0.89 -0.42 -14.81
C ASP A 189 -0.05 0.03 -15.94
N GLU A 190 -0.98 -0.84 -16.37
CA GLU A 190 -1.94 -0.55 -17.42
C GLU A 190 -3.00 0.49 -17.00
N LEU A 191 -3.57 0.33 -15.80
CA LEU A 191 -4.52 1.30 -15.25
C LEU A 191 -3.87 2.68 -15.07
N ALA A 192 -2.62 2.72 -14.59
CA ALA A 192 -1.88 3.96 -14.42
C ALA A 192 -1.55 4.62 -15.77
N ALA A 193 -1.18 3.83 -16.78
CA ALA A 193 -0.91 4.33 -18.13
C ALA A 193 -2.15 4.99 -18.78
N MET A 194 -3.35 4.48 -18.51
CA MET A 194 -4.60 5.14 -18.92
C MET A 194 -4.89 6.39 -18.09
N GLY A 195 -4.42 6.43 -16.85
CA GLY A 195 -4.66 7.52 -15.92
C GLY A 195 -5.82 7.25 -14.96
N VAL A 196 -6.09 6.00 -14.61
CA VAL A 196 -7.01 5.65 -13.53
C VAL A 196 -6.45 6.14 -12.18
N LYS A 197 -7.31 6.59 -11.26
CA LYS A 197 -6.90 7.14 -9.95
C LYS A 197 -7.36 6.28 -8.77
N ARG A 198 -8.36 5.43 -8.95
CA ARG A 198 -8.82 4.48 -7.93
C ARG A 198 -8.97 3.09 -8.50
N VAL A 199 -8.63 2.09 -7.71
CA VAL A 199 -9.02 0.71 -7.97
C VAL A 199 -9.83 0.18 -6.80
N PHE A 200 -10.98 -0.43 -7.07
CA PHE A 200 -11.81 -1.10 -6.07
C PHE A 200 -11.60 -2.61 -6.19
N ILE A 201 -10.87 -3.19 -5.25
CA ILE A 201 -10.45 -4.61 -5.27
C ILE A 201 -11.36 -5.42 -4.36
N LYS A 202 -11.96 -6.50 -4.88
CA LYS A 202 -12.80 -7.39 -4.07
C LYS A 202 -11.91 -8.15 -3.11
N ILE A 203 -12.17 -8.06 -1.81
CA ILE A 203 -11.39 -8.78 -0.80
C ILE A 203 -12.19 -9.80 0.01
N ALA A 204 -13.52 -9.74 -0.08
CA ALA A 204 -14.39 -10.68 0.61
C ALA A 204 -15.69 -10.97 -0.15
N ASP A 205 -16.25 -12.13 0.16
CA ASP A 205 -17.59 -12.56 -0.26
C ASP A 205 -18.29 -13.19 0.93
N GLY A 206 -19.27 -12.48 1.50
CA GLY A 206 -19.85 -12.83 2.78
C GLY A 206 -18.77 -12.91 3.86
N THR A 207 -18.69 -14.07 4.54
CA THR A 207 -17.71 -14.29 5.62
C THR A 207 -16.36 -14.82 5.12
N ASN A 208 -16.19 -15.03 3.82
CA ASN A 208 -14.91 -15.46 3.25
C ASN A 208 -14.01 -14.23 3.03
N ASN A 209 -13.33 -13.80 4.08
CA ASN A 209 -12.43 -12.65 4.05
C ASN A 209 -11.02 -13.10 3.69
N CYS A 210 -10.36 -12.40 2.77
CA CYS A 210 -8.96 -12.62 2.42
C CYS A 210 -8.61 -14.01 1.84
N GLY A 211 -9.60 -14.88 1.63
CA GLY A 211 -9.46 -16.22 1.07
C GLY A 211 -9.92 -16.35 -0.37
N LEU A 212 -10.25 -15.23 -1.04
CA LEU A 212 -10.72 -15.22 -2.43
C LEU A 212 -9.60 -15.55 -3.43
N PHE A 213 -8.40 -15.01 -3.21
CA PHE A 213 -7.20 -15.26 -3.99
C PHE A 213 -5.96 -14.94 -3.14
N SER A 214 -4.80 -15.50 -3.50
CA SER A 214 -3.64 -15.66 -2.60
C SER A 214 -3.03 -14.35 -2.07
N ASP A 215 -3.20 -13.23 -2.76
CA ASP A 215 -2.54 -11.96 -2.49
C ASP A 215 -3.53 -10.79 -2.27
N VAL A 216 -4.82 -11.09 -2.09
CA VAL A 216 -5.86 -10.08 -1.92
C VAL A 216 -5.69 -9.22 -0.67
N CYS A 217 -5.26 -9.83 0.43
CA CYS A 217 -5.00 -9.18 1.71
C CYS A 217 -3.50 -9.13 1.97
N SER A 218 -2.84 -8.29 1.18
CA SER A 218 -1.40 -8.09 1.21
C SER A 218 -1.08 -6.61 1.10
N THR A 219 -0.23 -6.13 2.00
CA THR A 219 0.31 -4.76 1.93
C THR A 219 1.06 -4.53 0.62
N GLN A 220 1.69 -5.59 0.06
CA GLN A 220 2.35 -5.53 -1.24
C GLN A 220 1.36 -5.19 -2.36
N THR A 221 0.15 -5.75 -2.32
CA THR A 221 -0.89 -5.50 -3.32
C THR A 221 -1.34 -4.05 -3.27
N ALA A 222 -1.70 -3.53 -2.09
CA ALA A 222 -2.08 -2.13 -1.93
C ALA A 222 -0.94 -1.17 -2.35
N ASN A 223 0.30 -1.46 -1.95
CA ASN A 223 1.47 -0.66 -2.33
C ASN A 223 1.79 -0.69 -3.83
N THR A 224 1.46 -1.79 -4.51
CA THR A 224 1.63 -1.91 -5.96
C THR A 224 0.82 -0.85 -6.71
N TYR A 225 -0.45 -0.65 -6.34
CA TYR A 225 -1.29 0.40 -6.93
C TYR A 225 -0.89 1.80 -6.45
N ARG A 226 -0.65 1.95 -5.14
CA ARG A 226 -0.25 3.23 -4.53
C ARG A 226 0.99 3.83 -5.19
N SER A 227 2.03 3.02 -5.40
CA SER A 227 3.29 3.45 -6.04
C SER A 227 3.12 3.94 -7.48
N ARG A 228 1.95 3.74 -8.08
CA ARG A 228 1.57 4.20 -9.43
C ARG A 228 0.55 5.35 -9.41
N GLY A 229 0.33 5.95 -8.24
CA GLY A 229 -0.64 7.05 -8.08
C GLY A 229 -2.10 6.60 -8.13
N ILE A 230 -2.37 5.31 -7.84
CA ILE A 230 -3.73 4.76 -7.78
C ILE A 230 -4.09 4.49 -6.32
N GLU A 231 -5.23 5.00 -5.87
CA GLU A 231 -5.81 4.70 -4.55
C GLU A 231 -6.35 3.26 -4.51
N PRO A 232 -5.80 2.37 -3.66
CA PRO A 232 -6.34 1.04 -3.47
C PRO A 232 -7.51 1.07 -2.49
N TRP A 233 -8.73 0.87 -2.98
CA TRP A 233 -9.95 0.67 -2.19
C TRP A 233 -10.30 -0.82 -2.14
N ALA A 234 -10.83 -1.27 -1.01
CA ALA A 234 -11.36 -2.61 -0.87
C ALA A 234 -12.88 -2.63 -1.00
N TRP A 235 -13.45 -3.75 -1.41
CA TRP A 235 -14.89 -3.97 -1.35
C TRP A 235 -15.26 -5.44 -1.09
N SER A 236 -16.51 -5.66 -0.70
CA SER A 236 -17.04 -7.01 -0.44
C SER A 236 -18.48 -7.16 -0.91
N TYR A 237 -18.84 -8.37 -1.34
CA TYR A 237 -20.23 -8.81 -1.41
C TYR A 237 -20.76 -9.10 0.00
N ASN A 238 -21.93 -8.55 0.34
CA ASN A 238 -22.51 -8.68 1.67
C ASN A 238 -23.91 -9.29 1.64
N TYR A 239 -24.26 -10.03 2.71
CA TYR A 239 -25.55 -10.71 2.86
C TYR A 239 -26.11 -10.53 4.27
N PRO A 240 -27.43 -10.71 4.51
CA PRO A 240 -27.98 -10.74 5.86
C PRO A 240 -27.39 -11.90 6.71
N GLY A 241 -27.08 -11.62 7.97
CA GLY A 241 -26.53 -12.59 8.94
C GLY A 241 -25.01 -12.64 9.00
N ASN A 242 -24.45 -13.03 10.15
CA ASN A 242 -23.01 -13.09 10.41
C ASN A 242 -22.28 -11.75 10.17
N GLU A 243 -22.94 -10.64 10.47
CA GLU A 243 -22.52 -9.29 10.13
C GLU A 243 -21.12 -8.95 10.66
N THR A 244 -20.80 -9.37 11.89
CA THR A 244 -19.47 -9.20 12.49
C THR A 244 -18.38 -9.92 11.69
N ALA A 245 -18.61 -11.17 11.30
CA ALA A 245 -17.64 -11.94 10.52
C ALA A 245 -17.46 -11.36 9.10
N GLN A 246 -18.49 -10.75 8.52
CA GLN A 246 -18.33 -10.03 7.25
C GLN A 246 -17.56 -8.71 7.43
N ALA A 247 -17.79 -8.02 8.54
CA ALA A 247 -17.13 -6.75 8.88
C ALA A 247 -15.62 -6.89 9.11
N ASP A 248 -15.12 -8.09 9.45
CA ASP A 248 -13.69 -8.38 9.50
C ASP A 248 -12.97 -8.03 8.18
N ALA A 249 -13.65 -8.09 7.03
CA ALA A 249 -13.11 -7.64 5.75
C ALA A 249 -12.61 -6.19 5.81
N LEU A 250 -13.39 -5.27 6.41
CA LEU A 250 -12.99 -3.87 6.54
C LEU A 250 -11.76 -3.74 7.43
N PHE A 251 -11.74 -4.46 8.55
CA PHE A 251 -10.59 -4.45 9.46
C PHE A 251 -9.31 -4.91 8.73
N TYR A 252 -9.39 -5.99 7.94
CA TYR A 252 -8.27 -6.44 7.12
C TYR A 252 -7.90 -5.46 6.03
N ALA A 253 -8.87 -4.82 5.36
CA ALA A 253 -8.59 -3.79 4.38
C ALA A 253 -7.73 -2.66 4.99
N ALA A 254 -8.12 -2.16 6.16
CA ALA A 254 -7.33 -1.16 6.89
C ALA A 254 -5.93 -1.71 7.24
N GLN A 255 -5.86 -2.92 7.82
CA GLN A 255 -4.60 -3.57 8.20
C GLN A 255 -3.61 -3.70 7.03
N TYR A 256 -4.09 -4.02 5.83
CA TYR A 256 -3.26 -4.20 4.64
C TYR A 256 -3.09 -2.91 3.81
N GLY A 257 -3.47 -1.77 4.37
CA GLY A 257 -3.18 -0.46 3.80
C GLY A 257 -4.06 -0.11 2.60
N TYR A 258 -5.30 -0.57 2.54
CA TYR A 258 -6.31 0.02 1.66
C TYR A 258 -6.76 1.38 2.24
N VAL A 259 -7.21 2.31 1.39
CA VAL A 259 -7.54 3.69 1.82
C VAL A 259 -9.00 3.87 2.26
N GLY A 260 -9.82 2.86 2.02
CA GLY A 260 -11.24 2.84 2.37
C GLY A 260 -11.91 1.55 1.93
N PHE A 261 -13.19 1.44 2.24
CA PHE A 261 -13.97 0.22 2.02
C PHE A 261 -15.34 0.51 1.43
N VAL A 262 -15.81 -0.31 0.50
CA VAL A 262 -17.17 -0.24 -0.05
C VAL A 262 -17.94 -1.54 0.20
N LEU A 263 -19.13 -1.43 0.79
CA LEU A 263 -20.03 -2.56 0.97
C LEU A 263 -20.92 -2.70 -0.26
N ASP A 264 -20.99 -3.90 -0.83
CA ASP A 264 -21.90 -4.20 -1.93
C ASP A 264 -23.22 -4.72 -1.34
N VAL A 265 -24.27 -3.89 -1.39
CA VAL A 265 -25.57 -4.20 -0.78
C VAL A 265 -26.53 -4.73 -1.82
N GLU A 266 -26.68 -6.06 -1.81
CA GLU A 266 -27.41 -6.79 -2.82
C GLU A 266 -28.92 -6.94 -2.54
N VAL A 267 -29.62 -7.59 -3.47
CA VAL A 267 -31.07 -7.83 -3.47
C VAL A 267 -31.60 -8.44 -2.16
N GLU A 268 -30.78 -9.17 -1.42
CA GLU A 268 -31.13 -9.78 -0.14
C GLU A 268 -31.52 -8.75 0.93
N PHE A 269 -31.11 -7.49 0.78
CA PHE A 269 -31.45 -6.42 1.71
C PHE A 269 -32.75 -5.67 1.36
N ASN A 270 -33.40 -6.01 0.25
CA ASN A 270 -34.65 -5.42 -0.18
C ASN A 270 -35.73 -5.49 0.92
N ASN A 271 -36.33 -4.36 1.26
CA ASN A 271 -37.35 -4.23 2.30
C ASN A 271 -36.90 -4.66 3.72
N THR A 272 -35.59 -4.71 4.00
CA THR A 272 -35.05 -5.13 5.31
C THR A 272 -34.36 -4.00 6.07
N SER A 273 -35.09 -3.34 6.98
CA SER A 273 -34.47 -2.27 7.81
C SER A 273 -33.52 -2.83 8.88
N THR A 274 -33.88 -3.94 9.54
CA THR A 274 -33.08 -4.50 10.64
C THR A 274 -31.75 -5.06 10.16
N ALA A 275 -31.75 -5.81 9.05
CA ALA A 275 -30.52 -6.39 8.50
C ALA A 275 -29.55 -5.30 8.02
N LEU A 276 -30.06 -4.23 7.39
CA LEU A 276 -29.25 -3.07 7.02
C LEU A 276 -28.61 -2.41 8.25
N HIS A 277 -29.38 -2.12 9.31
CA HIS A 277 -28.81 -1.57 10.54
C HIS A 277 -27.73 -2.49 11.13
N SER A 278 -28.00 -3.79 11.24
CA SER A 278 -27.05 -4.76 11.80
C SER A 278 -25.75 -4.83 11.00
N LEU A 279 -25.82 -4.89 9.67
CA LEU A 279 -24.65 -4.96 8.80
C LEU A 279 -23.80 -3.70 8.98
N PHE A 280 -24.39 -2.52 8.78
CA PHE A 280 -23.63 -1.27 8.82
C PHE A 280 -23.13 -0.92 10.22
N GLN A 281 -23.85 -1.30 11.28
CA GLN A 281 -23.32 -1.18 12.65
C GLN A 281 -22.08 -2.05 12.86
N ALA A 282 -22.06 -3.28 12.35
CA ALA A 282 -20.89 -4.16 12.45
C ALA A 282 -19.67 -3.57 11.72
N PHE A 283 -19.86 -3.02 10.51
CA PHE A 283 -18.78 -2.36 9.76
C PHE A 283 -18.30 -1.07 10.41
N GLN A 284 -19.18 -0.31 11.09
CA GLN A 284 -18.77 0.82 11.91
C GLN A 284 -17.91 0.41 13.10
N VAL A 285 -18.28 -0.69 13.78
CA VAL A 285 -17.47 -1.25 14.86
C VAL A 285 -16.10 -1.67 14.33
N ALA A 286 -16.04 -2.44 13.24
CA ALA A 286 -14.78 -2.86 12.62
C ALA A 286 -13.89 -1.67 12.21
N ARG A 287 -14.47 -0.58 11.70
CA ARG A 287 -13.72 0.65 11.40
C ARG A 287 -13.13 1.26 12.66
N ASN A 288 -13.93 1.38 13.73
CA ASN A 288 -13.45 1.93 15.00
C ASN A 288 -12.36 1.05 15.60
N ASP A 289 -12.48 -0.27 15.49
CA ASP A 289 -11.46 -1.22 15.94
C ASP A 289 -10.17 -1.08 15.13
N ALA A 290 -10.26 -0.91 13.80
CA ALA A 290 -9.10 -0.66 12.95
C ALA A 290 -8.40 0.68 13.29
N ILE A 291 -9.18 1.72 13.59
CA ILE A 291 -8.64 3.01 14.05
C ILE A 291 -7.94 2.85 15.41
N ALA A 292 -8.58 2.15 16.35
CA ALA A 292 -8.03 1.90 17.68
C ALA A 292 -6.75 1.05 17.62
N ALA A 293 -6.66 0.13 16.66
CA ALA A 293 -5.48 -0.69 16.39
C ALA A 293 -4.37 0.07 15.63
N GLY A 294 -4.62 1.31 15.19
CA GLY A 294 -3.66 2.12 14.44
C GLY A 294 -3.51 1.72 12.96
N TYR A 295 -4.42 0.89 12.44
CA TYR A 295 -4.45 0.49 11.03
C TYR A 295 -5.14 1.51 10.12
N ALA A 296 -5.94 2.39 10.72
CA ALA A 296 -6.66 3.47 10.05
C ALA A 296 -6.68 4.71 10.93
N ASP A 297 -7.04 5.86 10.34
CA ASP A 297 -7.41 7.06 11.08
C ASP A 297 -8.87 7.46 10.81
N ALA A 298 -9.31 8.59 11.33
CA ALA A 298 -10.66 9.13 11.09
C ALA A 298 -10.94 9.46 9.60
N GLY A 299 -9.89 9.47 8.76
CA GLY A 299 -9.94 9.60 7.32
C GLY A 299 -10.38 8.34 6.59
N PHE A 300 -10.37 7.15 7.21
CA PHE A 300 -10.79 5.91 6.54
C PHE A 300 -12.30 5.88 6.29
N LYS A 301 -12.69 5.84 5.01
CA LYS A 301 -14.09 6.03 4.58
C LYS A 301 -14.80 4.74 4.23
N ILE A 302 -16.11 4.74 4.47
CA ILE A 302 -17.01 3.64 4.12
C ILE A 302 -17.97 4.13 3.05
N GLY A 303 -18.03 3.42 1.92
CA GLY A 303 -19.06 3.59 0.90
C GLY A 303 -20.03 2.42 0.87
N ALA A 304 -21.13 2.57 0.15
CA ALA A 304 -21.98 1.44 -0.21
C ALA A 304 -22.52 1.56 -1.63
N THR A 305 -22.54 0.46 -2.36
CA THR A 305 -23.37 0.32 -3.55
C THR A 305 -24.78 -0.13 -3.13
N THR A 306 -25.73 -0.10 -4.05
CA THR A 306 -26.97 -0.86 -3.90
C THR A 306 -27.34 -1.52 -5.22
N TRP A 307 -27.93 -2.71 -5.13
CA TRP A 307 -28.46 -3.43 -6.27
C TRP A 307 -29.57 -2.66 -6.99
N SER A 308 -29.45 -2.60 -8.32
CA SER A 308 -30.49 -2.08 -9.21
C SER A 308 -30.94 -0.66 -8.85
N ASN A 309 -32.15 -0.29 -9.25
CA ASN A 309 -32.82 0.95 -8.86
C ASN A 309 -33.36 0.79 -7.41
N PRO A 310 -32.85 1.54 -6.41
CA PRO A 310 -33.23 1.36 -5.00
C PRO A 310 -34.73 1.48 -4.70
N ILE A 311 -35.46 2.39 -5.35
CA ILE A 311 -36.89 2.60 -5.02
C ILE A 311 -37.73 1.41 -5.47
N ASP A 312 -37.42 0.84 -6.64
CA ASP A 312 -38.12 -0.31 -7.20
C ASP A 312 -37.87 -1.58 -6.38
N GLN A 313 -36.71 -1.65 -5.72
CA GLN A 313 -36.30 -2.78 -4.89
C GLN A 313 -36.75 -2.64 -3.43
N GLY A 314 -37.27 -1.48 -3.00
CA GLY A 314 -37.59 -1.22 -1.59
C GLY A 314 -36.34 -1.14 -0.70
N MET A 315 -35.22 -0.70 -1.27
CA MET A 315 -33.96 -0.51 -0.55
C MET A 315 -34.03 0.74 0.34
N ASN A 316 -33.65 0.62 1.61
CA ASN A 316 -33.75 1.73 2.56
C ASN A 316 -32.45 2.57 2.60
N VAL A 317 -32.26 3.41 1.57
CA VAL A 317 -31.08 4.28 1.42
C VAL A 317 -30.86 5.21 2.62
N GLY A 318 -31.93 5.71 3.23
CA GLY A 318 -31.85 6.55 4.43
C GLY A 318 -31.29 5.84 5.67
N ILE A 319 -31.36 4.50 5.74
CA ILE A 319 -30.62 3.73 6.75
C ILE A 319 -29.15 3.66 6.41
N ILE A 320 -28.81 3.35 5.14
CA ILE A 320 -27.42 3.30 4.66
C ILE A 320 -26.71 4.65 4.91
N ASP A 321 -27.38 5.77 4.62
CA ASP A 321 -26.86 7.15 4.78
C ASP A 321 -26.41 7.48 6.21
N GLN A 322 -26.96 6.80 7.23
CA GLN A 322 -26.56 7.00 8.62
C GLN A 322 -25.16 6.47 8.92
N TYR A 323 -24.64 5.56 8.08
CA TYR A 323 -23.42 4.82 8.33
C TYR A 323 -22.34 5.00 7.28
N VAL A 324 -22.68 5.45 6.07
CA VAL A 324 -21.69 5.62 5.00
C VAL A 324 -21.25 7.07 4.87
N ASP A 325 -20.05 7.24 4.31
CA ASP A 325 -19.49 8.53 3.94
C ASP A 325 -19.92 8.96 2.53
N PHE A 326 -20.28 8.00 1.66
CA PHE A 326 -20.79 8.22 0.30
C PHE A 326 -21.58 7.00 -0.22
N HIS A 327 -22.41 7.21 -1.24
CA HIS A 327 -23.18 6.17 -1.93
C HIS A 327 -22.59 5.91 -3.31
N MET A 328 -22.77 4.70 -3.85
CA MET A 328 -22.27 4.31 -5.18
C MET A 328 -23.32 3.55 -6.00
N PRO A 329 -24.34 4.24 -6.55
CA PRO A 329 -25.36 3.59 -7.38
C PRO A 329 -24.77 2.87 -8.59
N GLN A 330 -25.20 1.62 -8.77
CA GLN A 330 -24.94 0.81 -9.94
C GLN A 330 -25.81 1.28 -11.11
N THR A 331 -25.30 2.23 -11.89
CA THR A 331 -25.99 2.81 -13.06
C THR A 331 -25.60 2.05 -14.33
N TYR A 332 -26.05 0.81 -14.41
CA TYR A 332 -25.63 -0.17 -15.43
C TYR A 332 -26.31 0.05 -16.77
N LEU A 333 -26.02 1.19 -17.41
CA LEU A 333 -26.62 1.62 -18.68
C LEU A 333 -26.56 0.54 -19.76
N GLU A 334 -25.44 -0.18 -19.86
CA GLU A 334 -25.26 -1.24 -20.84
C GLU A 334 -26.17 -2.44 -20.57
N VAL A 335 -26.28 -2.85 -19.30
CA VAL A 335 -27.16 -3.95 -18.87
C VAL A 335 -28.63 -3.61 -19.12
N TRP A 336 -29.01 -2.34 -18.97
CA TRP A 336 -30.36 -1.86 -19.25
C TRP A 336 -30.66 -1.70 -20.76
N GLY A 337 -29.61 -1.52 -21.57
CA GLY A 337 -29.66 -1.57 -23.03
C GLY A 337 -29.57 -0.21 -23.75
N ALA A 338 -29.66 -0.25 -25.07
CA ALA A 338 -29.34 0.88 -25.95
C ALA A 338 -30.03 2.23 -25.63
N PRO A 339 -31.33 2.28 -25.27
CA PRO A 339 -31.98 3.54 -24.90
C PRO A 339 -31.35 4.22 -23.67
N TYR A 340 -30.83 3.42 -22.73
CA TYR A 340 -30.21 3.91 -21.50
C TYR A 340 -28.81 4.46 -21.78
N MET A 341 -28.00 3.72 -22.56
CA MET A 341 -26.68 4.17 -22.99
C MET A 341 -26.73 5.49 -23.80
N ALA A 342 -27.78 5.70 -24.60
CA ALA A 342 -27.97 6.93 -25.37
C ALA A 342 -28.36 8.15 -24.50
N ALA A 343 -28.81 7.94 -23.26
CA ALA A 343 -29.36 8.98 -22.39
C ALA A 343 -28.70 8.98 -21.00
N ALA A 344 -27.38 8.78 -20.94
CA ALA A 344 -26.62 8.62 -19.70
C ALA A 344 -26.94 9.71 -18.63
N LYS A 345 -26.93 11.00 -19.02
CA LYS A 345 -27.25 12.10 -18.10
C LYS A 345 -28.63 11.95 -17.45
N THR A 346 -29.66 11.61 -18.22
CA THR A 346 -31.02 11.41 -17.68
C THR A 346 -31.06 10.35 -16.61
N TRP A 347 -30.30 9.26 -16.77
CA TRP A 347 -30.28 8.16 -15.81
C TRP A 347 -29.39 8.44 -14.59
N ILE A 348 -28.33 9.24 -14.75
CA ILE A 348 -27.60 9.82 -13.61
C ILE A 348 -28.54 10.69 -12.76
N GLU A 349 -29.27 11.61 -13.40
CA GLU A 349 -30.22 12.50 -12.73
C GLU A 349 -31.33 11.72 -12.02
N ALA A 350 -31.92 10.73 -12.71
CA ALA A 350 -32.94 9.86 -12.12
C ALA A 350 -32.42 9.13 -10.87
N GLY A 351 -31.27 8.46 -10.98
CA GLY A 351 -30.68 7.73 -9.85
C GLY A 351 -30.30 8.66 -8.70
N SER A 352 -29.66 9.79 -8.99
CA SER A 352 -29.31 10.80 -7.96
C SER A 352 -30.57 11.32 -7.26
N CYS A 353 -31.59 11.74 -8.01
CA CYS A 353 -32.83 12.26 -7.43
C CYS A 353 -33.55 11.22 -6.57
N GLU A 354 -33.54 9.96 -7.00
CA GLU A 354 -34.16 8.88 -6.23
C GLU A 354 -33.43 8.61 -4.91
N TYR A 355 -32.09 8.55 -4.92
CA TYR A 355 -31.32 8.45 -3.67
C TYR A 355 -31.65 9.60 -2.72
N ARG A 356 -31.74 10.84 -3.24
CA ARG A 356 -32.16 11.99 -2.42
C ARG A 356 -33.57 11.81 -1.85
N GLN A 357 -34.52 11.34 -2.65
CA GLN A 357 -35.89 11.06 -2.19
C GLN A 357 -35.92 9.99 -1.10
N LEU A 358 -35.05 8.99 -1.18
CA LEU A 358 -34.93 7.90 -0.21
C LEU A 358 -34.07 8.26 1.02
N GLY A 359 -33.58 9.49 1.11
CA GLY A 359 -32.94 10.04 2.31
C GLY A 359 -31.41 10.15 2.24
N ALA A 360 -30.78 9.99 1.07
CA ALA A 360 -29.34 10.20 0.93
C ALA A 360 -28.96 11.68 1.05
N ASN A 361 -28.13 12.02 2.04
CA ASN A 361 -27.57 13.36 2.22
C ASN A 361 -26.05 13.41 1.95
N LYS A 362 -25.42 12.26 1.76
CA LYS A 362 -24.00 12.12 1.43
C LYS A 362 -23.74 12.23 -0.09
N PRO A 363 -22.47 12.38 -0.53
CA PRO A 363 -22.10 12.33 -1.95
C PRO A 363 -22.55 11.03 -2.62
N ILE A 364 -22.87 11.08 -3.91
CA ILE A 364 -23.32 9.95 -4.73
C ILE A 364 -22.36 9.75 -5.90
N TRP A 365 -21.66 8.62 -5.96
CA TRP A 365 -20.60 8.34 -6.93
C TRP A 365 -21.00 7.18 -7.85
N HIS A 366 -21.57 7.52 -9.00
CA HIS A 366 -22.14 6.53 -9.91
C HIS A 366 -21.08 5.56 -10.49
N ILE A 367 -21.51 4.30 -10.68
CA ILE A 367 -20.77 3.23 -11.34
C ILE A 367 -21.47 2.90 -12.67
N VAL A 368 -20.72 2.80 -13.77
CA VAL A 368 -21.24 2.31 -15.07
C VAL A 368 -20.74 0.92 -15.36
N SER A 369 -21.56 0.08 -16.02
CA SER A 369 -21.16 -1.26 -16.48
C SER A 369 -20.58 -1.23 -17.91
N THR A 370 -19.59 -2.09 -18.17
CA THR A 370 -19.00 -2.39 -19.49
C THR A 370 -18.81 -3.91 -19.65
N GLU A 371 -19.83 -4.69 -19.31
CA GLU A 371 -19.80 -6.15 -19.25
C GLU A 371 -19.97 -6.82 -20.62
N TYR A 372 -20.60 -6.15 -21.60
CA TYR A 372 -21.06 -6.79 -22.84
C TYR A 372 -20.40 -6.28 -24.12
N ASP A 373 -19.54 -5.26 -24.05
CA ASP A 373 -18.89 -4.64 -25.23
C ASP A 373 -19.89 -3.94 -26.18
N ASP A 374 -21.01 -3.47 -25.62
CA ASP A 374 -22.09 -2.76 -26.33
C ASP A 374 -22.02 -1.24 -26.10
N ILE A 375 -21.46 -0.79 -24.96
CA ILE A 375 -21.33 0.63 -24.63
C ILE A 375 -20.08 1.26 -25.26
N THR A 376 -20.27 2.29 -26.07
CA THR A 376 -19.16 2.96 -26.76
C THR A 376 -18.40 3.92 -25.85
N SER A 377 -17.12 4.17 -26.13
CA SER A 377 -16.31 5.23 -25.50
C SER A 377 -16.98 6.62 -25.49
N ALA A 378 -17.78 6.97 -26.50
CA ALA A 378 -18.52 8.24 -26.54
C ALA A 378 -19.65 8.27 -25.49
N GLN A 379 -20.37 7.15 -25.31
CA GLN A 379 -21.42 7.02 -24.30
C GLN A 379 -20.83 6.97 -22.89
N LEU A 380 -19.71 6.27 -22.70
CA LEU A 380 -18.94 6.29 -21.45
C LEU A 380 -18.44 7.71 -21.12
N THR A 381 -17.97 8.47 -22.12
CA THR A 381 -17.59 9.87 -21.92
C THR A 381 -18.76 10.73 -21.46
N ALA A 382 -19.96 10.55 -22.05
CA ALA A 382 -21.17 11.24 -21.63
C ALA A 382 -21.61 10.85 -20.21
N PHE A 383 -21.46 9.57 -19.84
CA PHE A 383 -21.68 9.12 -18.47
C PHE A 383 -20.73 9.81 -17.50
N MET A 384 -19.42 9.77 -17.75
CA MET A 384 -18.41 10.36 -16.85
C MET A 384 -18.57 11.88 -16.72
N ASP A 385 -19.00 12.56 -17.79
CA ASP A 385 -19.28 14.00 -17.76
C ASP A 385 -20.44 14.36 -16.82
N ALA A 386 -21.52 13.57 -16.84
CA ALA A 386 -22.70 13.78 -15.98
C ALA A 386 -22.51 13.23 -14.55
N ALA A 387 -21.84 12.09 -14.40
CA ALA A 387 -21.59 11.46 -13.10
C ALA A 387 -20.63 12.29 -12.24
N GLY A 388 -19.68 12.99 -12.87
CA GLY A 388 -18.74 13.88 -12.19
C GLY A 388 -17.41 13.21 -11.82
N PRO A 389 -16.57 13.89 -11.03
CA PRO A 389 -15.16 13.56 -10.84
C PRO A 389 -14.91 12.24 -10.10
N ASN A 390 -15.92 11.66 -9.45
CA ASN A 390 -15.78 10.43 -8.67
C ASN A 390 -16.30 9.17 -9.39
N ALA A 391 -16.70 9.29 -10.66
CA ALA A 391 -17.26 8.19 -11.44
C ALA A 391 -16.32 6.98 -11.51
N SER A 392 -16.89 5.77 -11.62
CA SER A 392 -16.10 4.55 -11.79
C SER A 392 -16.73 3.57 -12.77
N ILE A 393 -15.92 2.65 -13.28
CA ILE A 393 -16.32 1.67 -14.29
C ILE A 393 -16.24 0.25 -13.71
N TRP A 394 -17.35 -0.47 -13.82
CA TRP A 394 -17.52 -1.88 -13.54
C TRP A 394 -17.46 -2.66 -14.86
N ARG A 395 -16.46 -3.50 -15.11
CA ARG A 395 -15.30 -3.86 -14.30
C ARG A 395 -14.13 -4.17 -15.22
N VAL A 396 -12.94 -4.35 -14.66
CA VAL A 396 -11.71 -4.76 -15.38
C VAL A 396 -12.02 -5.94 -16.32
N PRO A 397 -11.75 -5.84 -17.63
CA PRO A 397 -12.08 -6.90 -18.58
C PRO A 397 -11.38 -8.23 -18.30
N GLY A 398 -12.18 -9.29 -18.22
CA GLY A 398 -11.82 -10.62 -17.78
C GLY A 398 -13.07 -11.48 -17.53
N GLY A 399 -12.89 -12.80 -17.46
CA GLY A 399 -13.97 -13.77 -17.31
C GLY A 399 -14.97 -13.71 -18.46
N SER A 400 -16.20 -13.35 -18.13
CA SER A 400 -17.27 -13.15 -19.10
C SER A 400 -17.19 -11.82 -19.84
N VAL A 401 -16.36 -10.86 -19.39
CA VAL A 401 -16.24 -9.53 -20.01
C VAL A 401 -15.30 -9.60 -21.22
N PRO A 402 -15.73 -9.20 -22.43
CA PRO A 402 -14.89 -9.24 -23.62
C PRO A 402 -13.63 -8.39 -23.49
N GLN A 403 -12.51 -8.88 -24.03
CA GLN A 403 -11.23 -8.16 -24.02
C GLN A 403 -11.25 -6.86 -24.86
N ALA A 404 -12.20 -6.73 -25.80
CA ALA A 404 -12.35 -5.55 -26.63
C ALA A 404 -12.71 -4.29 -25.83
N VAL A 405 -13.37 -4.44 -24.67
CA VAL A 405 -13.72 -3.36 -23.74
C VAL A 405 -12.49 -2.53 -23.31
N TRP A 406 -11.29 -3.14 -23.26
CA TRP A 406 -10.05 -2.40 -23.00
C TRP A 406 -9.81 -1.26 -23.99
N GLN A 407 -10.24 -1.41 -25.26
CA GLN A 407 -10.07 -0.40 -26.30
C GLN A 407 -10.96 0.82 -26.01
N ASP A 408 -12.19 0.62 -25.55
CA ASP A 408 -13.07 1.70 -25.14
C ASP A 408 -12.54 2.44 -23.92
N TRP A 409 -12.02 1.71 -22.92
CA TRP A 409 -11.39 2.31 -21.74
C TRP A 409 -10.15 3.14 -22.11
N GLN A 410 -9.30 2.65 -23.02
CA GLN A 410 -8.12 3.37 -23.51
C GLN A 410 -8.48 4.64 -24.29
N ALA A 411 -9.66 4.68 -24.91
CA ALA A 411 -10.15 5.85 -25.64
C ALA A 411 -10.73 6.96 -24.74
N LEU A 412 -10.97 6.68 -23.45
CA LEU A 412 -11.51 7.66 -22.51
C LEU A 412 -10.48 8.72 -22.12
N ASN A 413 -10.97 9.95 -21.92
CA ASN A 413 -10.17 11.00 -21.29
C ASN A 413 -10.18 10.85 -19.76
N TRP A 414 -9.33 9.99 -19.24
CA TRP A 414 -9.16 9.81 -17.79
C TRP A 414 -8.63 11.07 -17.09
N GLN A 415 -8.05 12.02 -17.82
CA GLN A 415 -7.54 13.30 -17.29
C GLN A 415 -8.55 14.45 -17.41
N LYS A 416 -9.84 14.15 -17.62
CA LYS A 416 -10.90 15.15 -17.76
C LYS A 416 -10.90 16.15 -16.59
N GLN A 417 -10.91 17.43 -16.94
CA GLN A 417 -10.75 18.55 -16.00
C GLN A 417 -12.05 19.32 -15.71
N SER A 418 -13.10 19.05 -16.47
CA SER A 418 -14.38 19.75 -16.35
C SER A 418 -15.52 18.77 -16.55
N PHE A 419 -16.62 19.02 -15.85
CA PHE A 419 -17.79 18.16 -15.76
C PHE A 419 -19.05 18.99 -15.94
N ASP A 420 -20.14 18.34 -16.36
CA ASP A 420 -21.44 18.99 -16.44
C ASP A 420 -21.86 19.48 -15.04
N GLN A 421 -22.05 20.79 -14.90
CA GLN A 421 -22.47 21.43 -13.65
C GLN A 421 -23.99 21.54 -13.54
N GLN A 422 -24.73 21.17 -14.59
CA GLN A 422 -26.18 21.28 -14.69
C GLN A 422 -26.84 19.89 -14.62
N VAL A 423 -26.49 19.12 -13.59
CA VAL A 423 -27.05 17.79 -13.34
C VAL A 423 -28.01 17.87 -12.16
N ALA A 424 -29.27 17.48 -12.38
CA ALA A 424 -30.28 17.51 -11.33
C ALA A 424 -29.91 16.61 -10.13
N CYS A 425 -30.26 17.06 -8.92
CA CYS A 425 -30.06 16.33 -7.65
C CYS A 425 -28.61 15.92 -7.30
N HIS A 426 -27.64 16.45 -8.05
CA HIS A 426 -26.22 16.12 -7.89
C HIS A 426 -25.68 16.56 -6.52
N GLY A 427 -25.98 17.78 -6.08
CA GLY A 427 -25.63 18.27 -4.75
C GLY A 427 -24.13 18.22 -4.48
N SER A 428 -23.72 17.59 -3.37
CA SER A 428 -22.31 17.37 -2.98
C SER A 428 -21.62 16.22 -3.74
N SER A 429 -22.22 15.66 -4.80
CA SER A 429 -21.65 14.48 -5.48
C SER A 429 -20.37 14.79 -6.26
N ASN A 430 -20.16 16.04 -6.63
CA ASN A 430 -18.89 16.54 -7.17
C ASN A 430 -17.82 16.76 -6.07
N ASP A 431 -18.20 16.74 -4.79
CA ASP A 431 -17.25 16.91 -3.71
C ASP A 431 -16.27 15.74 -3.69
N MET A 432 -15.01 16.12 -3.59
CA MET A 432 -13.87 15.24 -3.72
C MET A 432 -13.30 15.01 -2.32
N LEU A 433 -13.31 13.75 -1.86
CA LEU A 433 -12.58 13.37 -0.65
C LEU A 433 -11.08 13.55 -0.91
N ALA A 434 -10.31 13.94 0.11
CA ALA A 434 -8.87 14.20 -0.03
C ALA A 434 -8.17 13.04 -0.77
N PHE A 435 -7.39 13.37 -1.81
CA PHE A 435 -6.70 12.36 -2.59
C PHE A 435 -5.61 11.72 -1.75
N MET A 436 -5.62 10.39 -1.68
CA MET A 436 -4.70 9.65 -0.82
C MET A 436 -4.69 10.22 0.61
N ALA A 437 -5.89 10.51 1.16
CA ALA A 437 -6.08 11.05 2.51
C ALA A 437 -5.01 10.48 3.44
N ASN A 438 -4.21 11.37 4.03
CA ASN A 438 -2.93 11.08 4.68
C ASN A 438 -2.92 9.66 5.24
N THR A 439 -2.13 8.79 4.63
CA THR A 439 -1.78 7.56 5.32
C THR A 439 -1.09 8.02 6.61
N PRO A 440 -1.43 7.47 7.78
CA PRO A 440 -0.55 7.59 8.93
C PRO A 440 0.88 7.31 8.45
N THR A 441 1.85 8.12 8.87
CA THR A 441 3.27 7.89 8.62
C THR A 441 3.56 6.39 8.69
N GLU A 442 4.24 5.86 7.66
CA GLU A 442 4.61 4.45 7.50
C GLU A 442 4.65 3.74 8.85
N PRO A 443 3.67 2.88 9.18
CA PRO A 443 3.75 2.12 10.41
C PRO A 443 5.01 1.27 10.30
N GLU A 444 5.80 1.28 11.38
CA GLU A 444 6.81 0.27 11.62
C GLU A 444 6.20 -1.11 11.28
N PRO A 445 6.92 -1.99 10.55
CA PRO A 445 6.36 -3.24 10.04
C PRO A 445 5.52 -3.95 11.10
N PRO A 446 4.31 -4.46 10.79
CA PRO A 446 3.50 -5.16 11.76
C PRO A 446 4.36 -6.27 12.38
N ALA A 447 4.45 -6.29 13.71
CA ALA A 447 5.08 -7.39 14.42
C ALA A 447 4.47 -8.70 13.90
N GLN A 448 5.30 -9.52 13.25
CA GLN A 448 4.90 -10.84 12.76
C GLN A 448 4.16 -11.58 13.88
N SER A 449 2.96 -12.11 13.67
CA SER A 449 2.32 -12.84 14.77
C SER A 449 3.17 -14.08 15.09
N VAL A 450 3.58 -14.27 16.35
CA VAL A 450 4.37 -15.45 16.75
C VAL A 450 3.59 -16.72 16.39
N PRO A 451 4.15 -17.63 15.57
CA PRO A 451 3.49 -18.88 15.21
C PRO A 451 3.26 -19.74 16.46
N TYR A 452 2.25 -20.62 16.40
CA TYR A 452 1.90 -21.50 17.52
C TYR A 452 2.21 -22.95 17.19
N TYR A 453 2.89 -23.63 18.10
CA TYR A 453 3.07 -25.08 18.09
C TYR A 453 2.60 -25.69 19.41
N SER A 454 1.82 -26.76 19.32
CA SER A 454 1.57 -27.63 20.47
C SER A 454 2.68 -28.67 20.61
N GLN A 455 3.22 -28.83 21.81
CA GLN A 455 4.21 -29.89 22.07
C GLN A 455 3.58 -31.29 22.02
N LEU A 456 2.26 -31.39 22.22
CA LEU A 456 1.53 -32.66 22.18
C LEU A 456 1.51 -33.29 20.78
N GLU A 457 1.75 -32.46 19.76
CA GLU A 457 1.85 -32.87 18.35
C GLU A 457 3.28 -33.18 17.92
N ASN A 458 4.28 -33.03 18.81
CA ASN A 458 5.66 -33.37 18.49
C ASN A 458 5.83 -34.89 18.39
N SER A 459 6.61 -35.30 17.40
CA SER A 459 6.97 -36.70 17.17
C SER A 459 7.83 -37.26 18.31
N TYR A 460 8.55 -36.38 19.02
CA TYR A 460 9.47 -36.73 20.10
C TYR A 460 9.03 -36.17 21.45
N GLN A 461 8.92 -37.06 22.44
CA GLN A 461 8.64 -36.73 23.85
C GLN A 461 7.58 -35.61 24.05
N PRO A 462 6.33 -35.78 23.57
CA PRO A 462 5.31 -34.73 23.55
C PRO A 462 4.94 -34.13 24.92
N HIS A 463 5.32 -34.79 26.02
CA HIS A 463 5.10 -34.32 27.40
C HIS A 463 6.34 -33.68 28.06
N ALA A 464 7.45 -33.52 27.33
CA ALA A 464 8.71 -32.96 27.86
C ALA A 464 9.40 -31.93 26.94
N THR A 465 8.86 -31.67 25.75
CA THR A 465 9.47 -30.80 24.72
C THR A 465 9.04 -29.33 24.78
N CYS A 466 8.56 -28.84 25.93
CA CYS A 466 8.12 -27.45 26.09
C CYS A 466 9.20 -26.42 25.69
N SER A 467 10.47 -26.70 26.01
CA SER A 467 11.63 -25.89 25.63
C SER A 467 11.79 -25.72 24.12
N VAL A 468 12.03 -26.81 23.41
CA VAL A 468 12.27 -26.79 21.95
C VAL A 468 11.03 -26.38 21.16
N THR A 469 9.83 -26.62 21.69
CA THR A 469 8.58 -26.13 21.08
C THR A 469 8.47 -24.61 21.20
N SER A 470 8.81 -24.05 22.36
CA SER A 470 8.85 -22.60 22.57
C SER A 470 9.94 -21.93 21.72
N LEU A 471 11.12 -22.57 21.65
CA LEU A 471 12.22 -22.12 20.80
C LEU A 471 11.82 -22.08 19.32
N ALA A 472 11.12 -23.12 18.83
CA ALA A 472 10.63 -23.19 17.46
C ALA A 472 9.68 -22.03 17.10
N MET A 473 8.78 -21.65 18.01
CA MET A 473 7.88 -20.53 17.80
C MET A 473 8.65 -19.21 17.62
N ILE A 474 9.73 -19.01 18.38
CA ILE A 474 10.58 -17.83 18.27
C ILE A 474 11.45 -17.85 17.03
N THR A 475 12.09 -18.98 16.69
CA THR A 475 12.97 -19.05 15.51
C THR A 475 12.19 -18.89 14.20
N ASP A 476 10.96 -19.41 14.13
CA ASP A 476 10.07 -19.18 12.99
C ASP A 476 9.56 -17.73 12.94
N PHE A 477 9.28 -17.09 14.10
CA PHE A 477 8.92 -15.67 14.17
C PHE A 477 10.04 -14.77 13.62
N PHE A 478 11.32 -15.10 13.86
CA PHE A 478 12.44 -14.33 13.33
C PHE A 478 12.89 -14.78 11.92
N GLY A 479 12.20 -15.72 11.29
CA GLY A 479 12.60 -16.29 9.99
C GLY A 479 13.95 -17.01 10.00
N ILE A 480 14.43 -17.41 11.19
CA ILE A 480 15.66 -18.19 11.37
C ILE A 480 15.43 -19.65 10.94
N THR A 481 14.21 -20.14 11.13
CA THR A 481 13.74 -21.44 10.66
C THR A 481 12.44 -21.26 9.86
N ASP A 482 12.17 -22.21 8.96
CA ASP A 482 10.95 -22.25 8.18
C ASP A 482 10.53 -23.73 7.98
N PRO A 483 9.39 -24.17 8.53
CA PRO A 483 8.95 -25.57 8.43
C PRO A 483 8.71 -26.02 6.98
N SER A 484 8.38 -25.10 6.07
CA SER A 484 8.19 -25.42 4.65
C SER A 484 9.52 -25.77 3.97
N VAL A 485 10.60 -25.08 4.34
CA VAL A 485 11.96 -25.34 3.85
C VAL A 485 12.54 -26.59 4.52
N LEU A 486 12.28 -26.78 5.82
CA LEU A 486 12.73 -27.95 6.58
C LEU A 486 12.02 -29.24 6.16
N GLY A 487 10.84 -29.13 5.52
CA GLY A 487 10.00 -30.27 5.16
C GLY A 487 9.44 -31.04 6.36
N LYS A 488 9.47 -30.43 7.55
CA LYS A 488 8.98 -30.98 8.82
C LYS A 488 8.69 -29.86 9.82
N ARG A 489 7.98 -30.18 10.90
CA ARG A 489 7.71 -29.26 12.01
C ARG A 489 9.02 -28.79 12.64
N THR A 490 9.16 -27.48 12.86
CA THR A 490 10.35 -26.89 13.50
C THR A 490 10.66 -27.52 14.87
N PRO A 491 9.69 -27.76 15.79
CA PRO A 491 9.98 -28.42 17.06
C PRO A 491 10.66 -29.80 16.92
N ASP A 492 10.23 -30.61 15.94
CA ASP A 492 10.80 -31.94 15.70
C ASP A 492 12.22 -31.85 15.13
N TYR A 493 12.43 -30.91 14.19
CA TYR A 493 13.77 -30.59 13.69
C TYR A 493 14.72 -30.16 14.82
N LEU A 494 14.27 -29.28 15.72
CA LEU A 494 15.08 -28.79 16.83
C LEU A 494 15.40 -29.92 17.83
N TYR A 495 14.44 -30.80 18.11
CA TYR A 495 14.68 -31.94 18.99
C TYR A 495 15.70 -32.92 18.40
N GLU A 496 15.58 -33.28 17.12
CA GLU A 496 16.56 -34.14 16.43
C GLU A 496 17.97 -33.56 16.49
N ARG A 497 18.07 -32.23 16.43
CA ARG A 497 19.32 -31.50 16.35
C ARG A 497 20.00 -31.30 17.71
N PHE A 498 19.24 -30.95 18.74
CA PHE A 498 19.78 -30.50 20.03
C PHE A 498 19.33 -31.35 21.22
N GLY A 499 18.34 -32.24 21.05
CA GLY A 499 17.65 -32.87 22.17
C GLY A 499 16.82 -31.84 22.95
N LEU A 500 16.72 -32.01 24.27
CA LEU A 500 16.03 -31.06 25.14
C LEU A 500 16.96 -29.95 25.61
N LEU A 501 16.50 -28.70 25.54
CA LEU A 501 17.23 -27.50 26.00
C LEU A 501 16.50 -26.88 27.19
N GLN A 502 16.67 -27.44 28.38
CA GLN A 502 15.80 -27.17 29.55
C GLN A 502 16.26 -26.01 30.44
N ASP A 503 17.54 -25.66 30.39
CA ASP A 503 18.11 -24.55 31.16
C ASP A 503 18.41 -23.33 30.28
N VAL A 504 18.45 -22.16 30.91
CA VAL A 504 18.64 -20.86 30.25
C VAL A 504 19.89 -20.84 29.33
N PRO A 505 21.10 -21.22 29.80
CA PRO A 505 22.27 -21.28 28.92
C PRO A 505 22.10 -22.20 27.71
N SER A 506 21.51 -23.39 27.89
CA SER A 506 21.33 -24.36 26.80
C SER A 506 20.37 -23.85 25.72
N LEU A 507 19.25 -23.24 26.11
CA LEU A 507 18.22 -22.74 25.19
C LEU A 507 18.74 -21.52 24.42
N ALA A 508 19.42 -20.60 25.09
CA ALA A 508 20.06 -19.45 24.45
C ALA A 508 21.19 -19.87 23.51
N GLY A 509 21.98 -20.87 23.89
CA GLY A 509 23.01 -21.45 23.02
C GLY A 509 22.42 -22.04 21.73
N GLY A 510 21.33 -22.80 21.84
CA GLY A 510 20.62 -23.37 20.70
C GLY A 510 20.06 -22.30 19.76
N PHE A 511 19.40 -21.26 20.29
CA PHE A 511 18.92 -20.13 19.48
C PHE A 511 20.07 -19.44 18.74
N ASN A 512 21.12 -19.05 19.47
CA ASN A 512 22.23 -18.28 18.93
C ASN A 512 23.01 -19.04 17.85
N GLN A 513 23.12 -20.36 17.99
CA GLN A 513 23.70 -21.21 16.94
C GLN A 513 22.86 -21.16 15.66
N LEU A 514 21.53 -21.34 15.76
CA LEU A 514 20.63 -21.28 14.61
C LEU A 514 20.66 -19.90 13.95
N ALA A 515 20.60 -18.83 14.75
CA ALA A 515 20.63 -17.46 14.27
C ALA A 515 21.93 -17.16 13.49
N GLN A 516 23.08 -17.63 14.00
CA GLN A 516 24.36 -17.47 13.31
C GLN A 516 24.40 -18.20 11.96
N GLU A 517 23.89 -19.44 11.91
CA GLU A 517 23.85 -20.23 10.68
C GLU A 517 22.91 -19.65 9.62
N ALA A 518 21.80 -19.06 10.06
CA ALA A 518 20.86 -18.35 9.20
C ALA A 518 21.36 -16.95 8.77
N GLY A 519 22.52 -16.50 9.26
CA GLY A 519 23.04 -15.15 9.00
C GLY A 519 22.24 -14.04 9.69
N SER A 520 21.41 -14.37 10.67
CA SER A 520 20.63 -13.41 11.45
C SER A 520 21.51 -12.67 12.45
N THR A 521 21.20 -11.39 12.69
CA THR A 521 21.84 -10.57 13.73
C THR A 521 21.20 -10.74 15.10
N VAL A 522 19.99 -11.30 15.18
CA VAL A 522 19.22 -11.46 16.42
C VAL A 522 19.90 -12.46 17.35
N ARG A 523 19.99 -12.15 18.64
CA ARG A 523 20.58 -13.02 19.67
C ARG A 523 19.64 -13.19 20.84
N ASP A 524 19.67 -14.38 21.43
CA ASP A 524 19.04 -14.66 22.72
C ASP A 524 20.02 -14.32 23.85
N THR A 525 19.64 -13.33 24.64
CA THR A 525 20.22 -13.04 25.94
C THR A 525 19.39 -13.75 27.03
N GLY A 526 19.86 -14.92 27.45
CA GLY A 526 19.25 -15.69 28.53
C GLY A 526 19.64 -15.18 29.92
N TRP A 527 18.65 -14.76 30.71
CA TRP A 527 18.79 -14.28 32.07
C TRP A 527 18.31 -15.33 33.07
N THR A 528 19.06 -15.57 34.15
CA THR A 528 18.59 -16.33 35.33
C THR A 528 18.15 -15.42 36.48
N ASN A 529 18.19 -14.11 36.25
CA ASN A 529 17.87 -13.02 37.18
C ASN A 529 17.11 -11.90 36.46
N GLY A 530 16.28 -12.27 35.48
CA GLY A 530 15.38 -11.34 34.82
C GLY A 530 14.36 -10.80 35.81
N THR A 531 13.75 -9.67 35.47
CA THR A 531 12.78 -9.00 36.36
C THR A 531 11.37 -9.00 35.77
N LEU A 532 10.35 -8.96 36.64
CA LEU A 532 8.97 -8.76 36.24
C LEU A 532 8.76 -7.46 35.46
N ALA A 533 9.51 -6.40 35.80
CA ALA A 533 9.46 -5.13 35.08
C ALA A 533 9.91 -5.30 33.63
N GLN A 534 11.07 -5.94 33.41
CA GLN A 534 11.57 -6.23 32.06
C GLN A 534 10.58 -7.07 31.25
N LEU A 535 10.03 -8.13 31.85
CA LEU A 535 9.03 -8.97 31.17
C LEU A 535 7.78 -8.18 30.77
N ARG A 536 7.23 -7.35 31.67
CA ARG A 536 6.06 -6.51 31.37
C ARG A 536 6.36 -5.52 30.26
N ASP A 537 7.49 -4.84 30.32
CA ASP A 537 7.86 -3.81 29.34
C ASP A 537 8.03 -4.42 27.95
N LEU A 538 8.69 -5.58 27.84
CA LEU A 538 8.85 -6.31 26.58
C LEU A 538 7.50 -6.81 26.05
N ALA A 539 6.70 -7.43 26.91
CA ALA A 539 5.39 -7.95 26.53
C ALA A 539 4.39 -6.84 26.14
N ALA A 540 4.42 -5.67 26.81
CA ALA A 540 3.60 -4.53 26.45
C ALA A 540 3.99 -3.92 25.09
N GLN A 541 5.25 -4.09 24.68
CA GLN A 541 5.76 -3.73 23.35
C GLN A 541 5.48 -4.81 22.29
N GLY A 542 4.84 -5.93 22.65
CA GLY A 542 4.63 -7.07 21.75
C GLY A 542 5.92 -7.83 21.38
N LYS A 543 7.02 -7.62 22.12
CA LYS A 543 8.28 -8.35 21.90
C LYS A 543 8.15 -9.74 22.52
N PRO A 544 8.25 -10.82 21.71
CA PRO A 544 8.07 -12.15 22.25
C PRO A 544 9.28 -12.58 23.08
N THR A 545 9.02 -13.21 24.22
CA THR A 545 10.04 -13.68 25.17
C THR A 545 9.73 -15.09 25.63
N ILE A 546 10.74 -15.91 25.91
CA ILE A 546 10.53 -17.21 26.56
C ILE A 546 10.73 -17.05 28.06
N VAL A 547 9.82 -17.64 28.84
CA VAL A 547 9.94 -17.71 30.31
C VAL A 547 9.85 -19.14 30.79
N HIS A 548 10.57 -19.43 31.87
CA HIS A 548 10.45 -20.68 32.61
C HIS A 548 9.64 -20.41 33.88
N GLY A 549 8.85 -21.39 34.30
CA GLY A 549 8.12 -21.27 35.55
C GLY A 549 7.58 -22.59 36.06
N TRP A 550 7.03 -22.54 37.27
CA TRP A 550 6.47 -23.68 37.96
C TRP A 550 4.99 -23.84 37.65
N PHE A 551 4.66 -23.96 36.37
CA PHE A 551 3.28 -24.23 35.96
C PHE A 551 2.91 -25.71 36.20
N THR A 552 3.91 -26.59 36.28
CA THR A 552 3.82 -28.00 36.66
C THR A 552 4.89 -28.32 37.74
N ASN A 553 4.85 -29.52 38.34
CA ASN A 553 5.85 -29.98 39.31
C ASN A 553 7.31 -29.90 38.81
N PRO A 554 7.66 -30.43 37.62
CA PRO A 554 9.02 -30.31 37.08
C PRO A 554 9.35 -28.93 36.47
N GLY A 555 8.35 -28.05 36.31
CA GLY A 555 8.48 -26.79 35.58
C GLY A 555 7.94 -26.86 34.16
N HIS A 556 7.76 -25.70 33.53
CA HIS A 556 7.26 -25.56 32.16
C HIS A 556 7.79 -24.28 31.52
N ILE A 557 7.93 -24.30 30.20
CA ILE A 557 8.53 -23.24 29.40
C ILE A 557 7.53 -22.82 28.32
N LEU A 558 7.28 -21.53 28.18
CA LEU A 558 6.31 -20.99 27.24
C LEU A 558 6.74 -19.62 26.69
N VAL A 559 6.05 -19.15 25.64
CA VAL A 559 6.33 -17.86 25.01
C VAL A 559 5.31 -16.82 25.46
N VAL A 560 5.77 -15.70 26.00
CA VAL A 560 4.95 -14.51 26.26
C VAL A 560 5.00 -13.62 25.03
N THR A 561 3.83 -13.14 24.59
CA THR A 561 3.68 -12.34 23.35
C THR A 561 3.00 -11.00 23.57
N GLY A 562 2.37 -10.79 24.74
CA GLY A 562 1.63 -9.57 25.03
C GLY A 562 1.40 -9.38 26.52
N PHE A 563 1.21 -8.12 26.93
CA PHE A 563 0.74 -7.75 28.26
C PHE A 563 -0.16 -6.52 28.18
N ASP A 564 -1.41 -6.64 28.64
CA ASP A 564 -2.41 -5.56 28.55
C ASP A 564 -2.59 -4.77 29.86
N GLY A 565 -1.72 -5.02 30.85
CA GLY A 565 -1.80 -4.43 32.19
C GLY A 565 -2.40 -5.37 33.23
N ASP A 566 -3.35 -6.21 32.80
CA ASP A 566 -4.09 -7.13 33.67
C ASP A 566 -3.81 -8.61 33.34
N TYR A 567 -3.50 -8.92 32.08
CA TYR A 567 -3.26 -10.26 31.57
C TYR A 567 -2.00 -10.33 30.70
N TYR A 568 -1.29 -11.44 30.83
CA TYR A 568 -0.28 -11.85 29.85
C TYR A 568 -0.95 -12.68 28.75
N THR A 569 -0.61 -12.40 27.50
CA THR A 569 -0.96 -13.24 26.35
C THR A 569 0.21 -14.15 26.01
N VAL A 570 -0.01 -15.45 25.94
CA VAL A 570 1.04 -16.45 25.77
C VAL A 570 0.74 -17.46 24.66
N GLN A 571 1.80 -17.97 24.02
CA GLN A 571 1.77 -19.24 23.30
C GLN A 571 2.24 -20.34 24.25
N ASP A 572 1.29 -21.09 24.79
CA ASP A 572 1.56 -22.17 25.73
C ASP A 572 1.61 -23.52 25.00
N PRO A 573 2.77 -24.20 24.92
CA PRO A 573 2.88 -25.38 24.10
C PRO A 573 2.04 -26.56 24.62
N TYR A 574 1.66 -26.58 25.91
CA TYR A 574 1.03 -27.74 26.55
C TYR A 574 -0.49 -27.64 26.76
N GLY A 575 -1.13 -26.58 26.27
CA GLY A 575 -2.56 -26.34 26.44
C GLY A 575 -2.82 -25.19 27.41
N LYS A 576 -3.92 -25.24 28.18
CA LYS A 576 -4.27 -24.16 29.10
C LYS A 576 -3.91 -24.51 30.55
N TRP A 577 -3.11 -23.68 31.18
CA TRP A 577 -2.75 -23.81 32.59
C TRP A 577 -3.97 -23.53 33.50
N ASN A 578 -4.14 -24.35 34.54
CA ASN A 578 -5.25 -24.24 35.49
C ASN A 578 -5.01 -23.18 36.59
N LEU A 579 -4.09 -22.23 36.37
CA LEU A 579 -3.79 -21.10 37.26
C LEU A 579 -3.28 -21.50 38.66
N GLN A 580 -2.68 -22.69 38.78
CA GLN A 580 -2.10 -23.20 40.02
C GLN A 580 -0.60 -23.47 39.86
N LYS A 581 0.24 -22.81 40.67
CA LYS A 581 1.69 -23.08 40.72
C LYS A 581 1.92 -24.53 41.16
N TRP A 582 2.81 -25.25 40.48
CA TRP A 582 3.01 -26.70 40.57
C TRP A 582 1.74 -27.52 40.27
N GLY A 583 0.83 -26.94 39.49
CA GLY A 583 -0.49 -27.52 39.21
C GLY A 583 -0.53 -28.34 37.93
N SER A 584 -1.68 -28.24 37.26
CA SER A 584 -2.02 -29.03 36.08
C SER A 584 -2.48 -28.15 34.91
N TYR A 585 -2.72 -28.81 33.79
CA TYR A 585 -3.17 -28.22 32.54
C TYR A 585 -4.45 -28.88 32.07
N ASP A 586 -5.31 -28.11 31.41
CA ASP A 586 -6.28 -28.61 30.46
C ASP A 586 -5.63 -28.74 29.08
N THR A 587 -5.24 -29.97 28.74
CA THR A 587 -4.61 -30.32 27.47
C THR A 587 -5.62 -30.57 26.35
N SER A 588 -6.93 -30.51 26.64
CA SER A 588 -7.98 -30.68 25.63
C SER A 588 -8.25 -29.41 24.81
N VAL A 589 -7.70 -28.27 25.25
CA VAL A 589 -7.80 -26.97 24.59
C VAL A 589 -6.44 -26.53 24.04
N SER A 590 -6.48 -25.73 22.98
CA SER A 590 -5.27 -25.11 22.43
C SER A 590 -4.64 -24.17 23.46
N GLY A 591 -3.31 -24.18 23.54
CA GLY A 591 -2.56 -23.17 24.29
C GLY A 591 -2.20 -21.94 23.46
N LYS A 592 -2.77 -21.79 22.26
CA LYS A 592 -2.57 -20.60 21.42
C LYS A 592 -3.23 -19.39 22.08
N ASN A 593 -2.49 -18.28 22.15
CA ASN A 593 -2.95 -16.98 22.65
C ASN A 593 -3.70 -17.05 24.00
N GLN A 594 -3.24 -17.90 24.93
CA GLN A 594 -3.87 -17.98 26.25
C GLN A 594 -3.66 -16.68 27.02
N LYS A 595 -4.71 -16.24 27.72
CA LYS A 595 -4.64 -15.09 28.63
C LYS A 595 -4.57 -15.57 30.07
N TYR A 596 -3.47 -15.26 30.75
CA TYR A 596 -3.30 -15.57 32.17
C TYR A 596 -3.28 -14.30 33.02
N PRO A 597 -4.07 -14.25 34.12
CA PRO A 597 -4.08 -13.09 35.01
C PRO A 597 -2.68 -12.81 35.56
N LYS A 598 -2.27 -11.55 35.52
CA LYS A 598 -0.96 -11.06 35.97
C LYS A 598 -0.51 -11.68 37.28
N ALA A 599 -1.30 -11.56 38.35
CA ALA A 599 -0.91 -12.00 39.68
C ALA A 599 -0.61 -13.52 39.75
N ALA A 600 -1.43 -14.34 39.09
CA ALA A 600 -1.25 -15.79 39.08
C ALA A 600 -0.04 -16.18 38.23
N PHE A 601 0.09 -15.58 37.05
CA PHE A 601 1.19 -15.85 36.13
C PHE A 601 2.55 -15.47 36.72
N GLU A 602 2.66 -14.25 37.27
CA GLU A 602 3.89 -13.76 37.89
C GLU A 602 4.27 -14.59 39.13
N TYR A 603 3.30 -15.09 39.88
CA TYR A 603 3.56 -16.01 41.00
C TYR A 603 4.18 -17.33 40.52
N ALA A 604 3.79 -17.83 39.33
CA ALA A 604 4.30 -19.09 38.80
C ALA A 604 5.74 -19.00 38.27
N ILE A 605 6.17 -17.83 37.78
CA ILE A 605 7.50 -17.62 37.16
C ILE A 605 8.54 -17.00 38.10
N ASN A 606 8.20 -16.80 39.38
CA ASN A 606 9.02 -16.15 40.39
C ASN A 606 9.06 -17.02 41.66
N ASP A 607 10.25 -17.28 42.20
CA ASP A 607 10.45 -18.14 43.37
C ASP A 607 10.76 -17.39 44.65
N ASN A 608 11.46 -16.27 44.56
CA ASN A 608 11.88 -15.48 45.70
C ASN A 608 10.80 -14.48 46.19
N GLY A 609 9.76 -14.26 45.39
CA GLY A 609 8.65 -13.34 45.70
C GLY A 609 8.98 -11.87 45.49
N THR A 610 10.22 -11.52 45.12
CA THR A 610 10.67 -10.16 44.78
C THR A 610 10.65 -9.90 43.28
N GLY A 611 10.65 -10.95 42.45
CA GLY A 611 10.40 -10.83 41.01
C GLY A 611 11.62 -10.37 40.22
N ASP A 612 12.80 -10.74 40.70
CA ASP A 612 14.13 -10.46 40.14
C ASP A 612 14.97 -11.76 39.96
N ASP A 613 14.29 -12.91 39.89
CA ASP A 613 14.85 -14.25 39.70
C ASP A 613 14.26 -14.97 38.46
N LEU A 614 13.66 -14.23 37.53
CA LEU A 614 13.03 -14.85 36.37
C LEU A 614 14.09 -15.48 35.47
N TRP A 615 13.79 -16.70 35.05
CA TRP A 615 14.45 -17.33 33.92
C TRP A 615 13.78 -16.83 32.64
N LEU A 616 14.41 -15.84 32.02
CA LEU A 616 13.86 -15.00 30.96
C LEU A 616 14.80 -14.96 29.77
N HIS A 617 14.26 -15.20 28.58
CA HIS A 617 14.98 -15.08 27.31
C HIS A 617 14.50 -13.85 26.56
N VAL A 618 15.44 -13.00 26.18
CA VAL A 618 15.20 -11.76 25.44
C VAL A 618 15.93 -11.84 24.10
N PHE A 619 15.21 -11.61 23.01
CA PHE A 619 15.73 -11.71 21.65
C PHE A 619 15.91 -10.32 21.04
N GLU A 620 17.14 -9.94 20.70
CA GLU A 620 17.51 -8.60 20.22
C GLU A 620 18.58 -8.58 19.14
#